data_AF-A0A937TBI0-F1
#
_entry.id   AF-A0A937TBI0-F1
#
_cell.length_a   1.000
_cell.length_b   1.000
_cell.length_c   1.000
_cell.angle_alpha   90.00
_cell.angle_beta   90.00
_cell.angle_gamma   90.00
#
_symmetry.space_group_name_H-M   'P 1'
#
loop_
_entity.id
_entity.type
_entity.pdbx_description
1 polymer ?
#
loop_
_entity_poly.entity_id
_entity_poly.type
_entity_poly.pdbx_seq_one_letter_code
_entity_poly.pdbx_strand_id
1 'polypeptide(L)'
;MRVYIWDFTHDRYYPALVSENATAGRLLSQITPQIVKERGPGRQMVAYLQKTGEQLYRNPQGRYVRRSGVSQYWTLHPWQTLASAGVVENEILVLCYFIQPGVVVADLQERIHQEHEWLKELTAKSDLIKVEPTEGDPPTKYRVTLKCKGMMLHPTTGKPTLTANHVMEIYLPAGIPGYPNEAPYVLCLTSHFHPNISPENNMVCIGIERDWESSLDIAWLVTHLADMITYRVYGFEKPYNQKAVKWAKANKTKLPLDRRPLFKEETAIAAPSKEAEGAELSFEQPFAVARVTTKPTRSVKAKRAIKKTTAKG
;
A
#
# COMPACT_ATOMS: atom_id res chain seq x y z
N MET A 1 -9.15 3.41 18.40
CA MET A 1 -8.57 2.22 19.01
C MET A 1 -7.06 2.33 19.15
N ARG A 2 -6.46 1.60 20.10
CA ARG A 2 -5.02 1.31 20.15
C ARG A 2 -4.71 0.04 19.38
N VAL A 3 -3.68 0.05 18.54
CA VAL A 3 -3.12 -1.14 17.90
C VAL A 3 -1.62 -1.22 18.15
N TYR A 4 -1.07 -2.43 18.01
CA TYR A 4 0.36 -2.68 18.21
C TYR A 4 0.95 -3.27 16.92
N ILE A 5 1.78 -2.48 16.24
CA ILE A 5 2.45 -2.96 15.04
C ILE A 5 3.72 -3.70 15.43
N TRP A 6 3.79 -5.00 15.17
CA TRP A 6 4.93 -5.85 15.47
C TRP A 6 5.85 -5.97 14.26
N ASP A 7 7.04 -5.42 14.37
CA ASP A 7 8.17 -5.72 13.50
C ASP A 7 8.78 -7.05 13.94
N PHE A 8 8.38 -8.12 13.23
CA PHE A 8 8.88 -9.46 13.47
C PHE A 8 10.41 -9.55 13.36
N THR A 9 11.00 -8.81 12.42
CA THR A 9 12.44 -8.91 12.12
C THR A 9 13.31 -8.45 13.27
N HIS A 10 12.86 -7.44 14.04
CA HIS A 10 13.62 -6.89 15.17
C HIS A 10 12.96 -7.15 16.51
N ASP A 11 11.90 -7.94 16.51
CA ASP A 11 11.05 -8.23 17.66
C ASP A 11 10.65 -6.96 18.44
N ARG A 12 10.15 -5.95 17.73
CA ARG A 12 9.80 -4.64 18.28
C ARG A 12 8.34 -4.30 18.02
N TYR A 13 7.73 -3.63 19.00
CA TYR A 13 6.36 -3.13 18.88
C TYR A 13 6.32 -1.61 18.75
N TYR A 14 5.50 -1.14 17.80
CA TYR A 14 5.18 0.25 17.58
C TYR A 14 3.71 0.48 17.94
N PRO A 15 3.40 1.07 19.12
CA PRO A 15 2.03 1.37 19.49
C PRO A 15 1.50 2.54 18.65
N ALA A 16 0.28 2.40 18.13
CA ALA A 16 -0.39 3.46 17.38
C ALA A 16 -1.79 3.71 17.95
N LEU A 17 -2.13 4.99 18.12
CA LEU A 17 -3.48 5.44 18.45
C LEU A 17 -4.14 5.94 17.18
N VAL A 18 -5.18 5.24 16.74
CA VAL A 18 -5.82 5.47 15.45
C VAL A 18 -7.33 5.43 15.54
N SER A 19 -7.99 6.15 14.64
CA SER A 19 -9.42 5.98 14.41
C SER A 19 -9.68 4.60 13.80
N GLU A 20 -10.80 3.96 14.14
CA GLU A 20 -11.20 2.67 13.55
C GLU A 20 -11.51 2.81 12.05
N ASN A 21 -11.88 4.02 11.63
CA ASN A 21 -12.10 4.39 10.24
C ASN A 21 -10.81 4.77 9.51
N ALA A 22 -9.64 4.72 10.17
CA ALA A 22 -8.37 4.90 9.49
C ALA A 22 -8.10 3.70 8.57
N THR A 23 -7.56 3.96 7.38
CA THR A 23 -7.15 2.89 6.47
C THR A 23 -5.82 2.27 6.91
N ALA A 24 -5.58 1.00 6.59
CA ALA A 24 -4.31 0.34 6.84
C ALA A 24 -3.13 1.10 6.19
N GLY A 25 -3.33 1.63 4.98
CA GLY A 25 -2.36 2.48 4.29
C GLY A 25 -2.05 3.78 5.05
N ARG A 26 -3.06 4.42 5.65
CA ARG A 26 -2.84 5.60 6.48
C ARG A 26 -2.06 5.27 7.75
N LEU A 27 -2.36 4.14 8.38
CA LEU A 27 -1.61 3.64 9.54
C LEU A 27 -0.15 3.36 9.18
N LEU A 28 0.08 2.71 8.03
CA LEU A 28 1.41 2.48 7.47
C LEU A 28 2.17 3.80 7.27
N SER A 29 1.59 4.78 6.58
CA SER A 29 2.23 6.09 6.36
C SER A 29 2.59 6.83 7.65
N GLN A 30 1.84 6.62 8.75
CA GLN A 30 2.15 7.25 10.03
C GLN A 30 3.39 6.68 10.71
N ILE A 31 3.60 5.37 10.63
CA ILE A 31 4.73 4.69 11.30
C ILE A 31 5.99 4.66 10.45
N THR A 32 5.84 4.74 9.14
CA THR A 32 6.93 4.68 8.16
C THR A 32 8.06 5.68 8.44
N PRO A 33 7.82 6.98 8.73
CA PRO A 33 8.90 7.93 9.04
C PRO A 33 9.74 7.55 10.26
N GLN A 34 9.11 7.00 11.31
CA GLN A 34 9.81 6.55 12.51
C GLN A 34 10.72 5.36 12.19
N ILE A 35 10.21 4.41 11.41
CA ILE A 35 10.97 3.23 10.98
C ILE A 35 12.16 3.63 10.11
N VAL A 36 11.97 4.56 9.17
CA VAL A 36 13.06 5.09 8.32
C VAL A 36 14.14 5.77 9.17
N LYS A 37 13.75 6.56 10.17
CA LYS A 37 14.70 7.20 11.09
C LYS A 37 15.53 6.18 11.86
N GLU A 38 14.92 5.08 12.29
CA GLU A 38 15.60 4.01 13.06
C GLU A 38 16.49 3.12 12.17
N ARG A 39 16.09 2.86 10.92
CA ARG A 39 16.75 1.88 10.03
C ARG A 39 17.71 2.49 9.00
N GLY A 40 17.62 3.79 8.78
CA GLY A 40 18.40 4.53 7.77
C GLY A 40 17.79 4.47 6.36
N PRO A 41 18.10 5.48 5.52
CA PRO A 41 17.62 5.54 4.14
C PRO A 41 18.27 4.41 3.31
N GLY A 42 17.47 3.50 2.77
CA GLY A 42 17.93 2.45 1.84
C GLY A 42 17.73 0.99 2.27
N ARG A 43 17.19 0.73 3.47
CA ARG A 43 16.85 -0.63 3.95
C ARG A 43 15.34 -0.81 4.11
N GLN A 44 14.65 -0.69 2.99
CA GLN A 44 13.22 -0.97 2.78
C GLN A 44 12.17 -0.43 3.74
N MET A 45 11.16 0.10 3.08
CA MET A 45 9.95 0.62 3.66
C MET A 45 8.86 -0.43 3.50
N VAL A 46 7.94 -0.36 4.44
CA VAL A 46 7.00 -1.40 4.82
C VAL A 46 6.09 -1.79 3.66
N ALA A 47 5.78 -3.08 3.51
CA ALA A 47 4.95 -3.54 2.41
C ALA A 47 3.45 -3.57 2.75
N TYR A 48 3.09 -4.14 3.90
CA TYR A 48 1.70 -4.28 4.31
C TYR A 48 1.61 -4.62 5.81
N LEU A 49 0.41 -4.52 6.36
CA LEU A 49 0.09 -5.02 7.69
C LEU A 49 -0.65 -6.34 7.55
N GLN A 50 -0.37 -7.31 8.42
CA GLN A 50 -1.20 -8.49 8.59
C GLN A 50 -1.91 -8.42 9.95
N LYS A 51 -3.21 -8.68 9.98
CA LYS A 51 -3.92 -8.91 11.24
C LYS A 51 -3.57 -10.31 11.74
N THR A 52 -3.40 -10.45 13.05
CA THR A 52 -2.96 -11.73 13.66
C THR A 52 -4.07 -12.46 14.41
N GLY A 53 -5.11 -11.76 14.86
CA GLY A 53 -6.04 -12.29 15.87
C GLY A 53 -5.48 -12.22 17.30
N GLU A 54 -4.22 -11.83 17.50
CA GLU A 54 -3.60 -11.71 18.82
C GLU A 54 -3.75 -10.31 19.39
N GLN A 55 -3.90 -10.20 20.69
CA GLN A 55 -3.98 -8.90 21.37
C GLN A 55 -2.87 -8.76 22.41
N LEU A 56 -2.35 -7.54 22.57
CA LEU A 56 -1.29 -7.24 23.53
C LEU A 56 -1.85 -6.48 24.74
N TYR A 57 -1.69 -7.06 25.93
CA TYR A 57 -2.18 -6.46 27.17
C TYR A 57 -1.07 -6.28 28.19
N ARG A 58 -1.31 -5.42 29.19
CA ARG A 58 -0.41 -5.24 30.33
C ARG A 58 -0.94 -6.03 31.52
N ASN A 59 -0.14 -6.96 32.05
CA ASN A 59 -0.50 -7.71 33.25
C ASN A 59 -0.43 -6.82 34.51
N PRO A 60 -0.95 -7.29 35.67
CA PRO A 60 -0.90 -6.54 36.92
C PRO A 60 0.51 -6.15 37.38
N GLN A 61 1.54 -6.88 36.95
CA GLN A 61 2.96 -6.60 37.22
C GLN A 61 3.58 -5.59 36.23
N GLY A 62 2.77 -5.02 35.32
CA GLY A 62 3.18 -4.00 34.37
C GLY A 62 3.90 -4.52 33.13
N ARG A 63 3.97 -5.84 32.91
CA ARG A 63 4.60 -6.48 31.73
C ARG A 63 3.59 -6.66 30.60
N TYR A 64 4.06 -6.55 29.36
CA TYR A 64 3.25 -6.88 28.18
C TYR A 64 3.15 -8.40 28.01
N VAL A 65 1.93 -8.90 27.78
CA VAL A 65 1.59 -10.29 27.54
C VAL A 65 0.71 -10.38 26.30
N ARG A 66 0.98 -11.38 25.45
CA ARG A 66 0.14 -11.70 24.30
C ARG A 66 -1.01 -12.58 24.76
N ARG A 67 -2.22 -12.21 24.38
CA ARG A 67 -3.40 -13.06 24.50
C ARG A 67 -3.67 -13.64 23.11
N SER A 68 -3.51 -14.95 22.99
CA SER A 68 -3.83 -15.67 21.75
C SER A 68 -5.34 -15.60 21.49
N GLY A 69 -5.70 -15.06 20.32
CA GLY A 69 -7.01 -15.33 19.71
C GLY A 69 -6.91 -16.49 18.73
N VAL A 70 -7.94 -16.69 17.91
CA VAL A 70 -7.83 -17.60 16.76
C VAL A 70 -6.78 -17.01 15.81
N SER A 71 -5.58 -17.58 15.77
CA SER A 71 -4.49 -17.12 14.92
C SER A 71 -4.84 -17.33 13.45
N GLN A 72 -5.39 -16.30 12.82
CA GLN A 72 -5.62 -16.23 11.39
C GLN A 72 -4.90 -14.99 10.88
N TYR A 73 -3.76 -15.22 10.24
CA TYR A 73 -3.02 -14.17 9.56
C TYR A 73 -3.74 -13.83 8.26
N TRP A 74 -4.11 -12.56 8.08
CA TRP A 74 -4.58 -12.06 6.80
C TRP A 74 -4.05 -10.67 6.51
N THR A 75 -3.70 -10.45 5.25
CA THR A 75 -3.16 -9.19 4.76
C THR A 75 -4.25 -8.12 4.78
N LEU A 76 -3.93 -6.99 5.41
CA LEU A 76 -4.75 -5.78 5.38
C LEU A 76 -4.37 -5.01 4.12
N HIS A 77 -5.34 -4.89 3.21
CA HIS A 77 -5.14 -4.06 2.04
C HIS A 77 -5.02 -2.59 2.44
N PRO A 78 -4.18 -1.78 1.77
CA PRO A 78 -3.94 -0.38 2.14
C PRO A 78 -5.21 0.48 2.22
N TRP A 79 -6.26 0.12 1.48
CA TRP A 79 -7.53 0.84 1.45
C TRP A 79 -8.56 0.38 2.49
N GLN A 80 -8.39 -0.81 3.10
CA GLN A 80 -9.31 -1.28 4.13
C GLN A 80 -9.19 -0.39 5.37
N THR A 81 -10.33 0.03 5.91
CA THR A 81 -10.37 0.59 7.27
C THR A 81 -10.07 -0.52 8.28
N LEU A 82 -9.51 -0.15 9.43
CA LEU A 82 -9.28 -1.10 10.52
C LEU A 82 -10.59 -1.77 10.96
N ALA A 83 -11.68 -1.01 11.01
CA ALA A 83 -13.03 -1.51 11.28
C ALA A 83 -13.48 -2.56 10.24
N SER A 84 -13.40 -2.25 8.94
CA SER A 84 -13.77 -3.20 7.87
C SER A 84 -12.87 -4.43 7.83
N ALA A 85 -11.62 -4.31 8.29
CA ALA A 85 -10.69 -5.41 8.42
C ALA A 85 -10.91 -6.26 9.71
N GLY A 86 -11.91 -5.90 10.52
CA GLY A 86 -12.20 -6.56 11.79
C GLY A 86 -11.12 -6.40 12.85
N VAL A 87 -10.24 -5.39 12.74
CA VAL A 87 -9.19 -5.10 13.71
C VAL A 87 -9.83 -4.57 14.99
N VAL A 88 -9.45 -5.12 16.14
CA VAL A 88 -9.99 -4.72 17.45
C VAL A 88 -8.98 -3.97 18.31
N GLU A 89 -9.45 -3.37 19.40
CA GLU A 89 -8.62 -2.71 20.41
C GLU A 89 -7.51 -3.66 20.90
N ASN A 90 -6.30 -3.11 21.05
CA ASN A 90 -5.07 -3.81 21.45
C ASN A 90 -4.61 -4.94 20.51
N GLU A 91 -5.16 -5.04 19.29
CA GLU A 91 -4.73 -6.07 18.34
C GLU A 91 -3.30 -5.83 17.85
N ILE A 92 -2.58 -6.94 17.69
CA ILE A 92 -1.25 -6.99 17.11
C ILE A 92 -1.39 -7.09 15.60
N LEU A 93 -0.81 -6.13 14.88
CA LEU A 93 -0.66 -6.17 13.44
C LEU A 93 0.80 -6.49 13.11
N VAL A 94 1.07 -7.50 12.30
CA VAL A 94 2.44 -7.78 11.85
C VAL A 94 2.82 -6.81 10.77
N LEU A 95 3.98 -6.20 10.94
CA LEU A 95 4.64 -5.39 9.96
C LEU A 95 5.41 -6.30 9.00
N CYS A 96 4.89 -6.43 7.79
CA CYS A 96 5.53 -7.24 6.76
C CYS A 96 6.36 -6.33 5.85
N TYR A 97 7.62 -6.70 5.67
CA TYR A 97 8.52 -6.04 4.72
C TYR A 97 8.64 -6.90 3.48
N PHE A 98 8.68 -6.27 2.31
CA PHE A 98 9.47 -6.84 1.23
C PHE A 98 10.92 -6.47 1.55
N ILE A 99 11.80 -7.47 1.67
CA ILE A 99 13.25 -7.25 1.60
C ILE A 99 13.65 -7.41 0.13
N GLN A 100 14.54 -6.55 -0.36
CA GLN A 100 15.25 -6.59 -1.62
C GLN A 100 16.16 -5.35 -1.78
N PRO A 101 17.46 -5.58 -1.63
CA PRO A 101 18.44 -5.15 -2.60
C PRO A 101 18.77 -6.33 -3.51
N GLY A 102 18.43 -6.24 -4.81
CA GLY A 102 19.08 -7.05 -5.86
C GLY A 102 18.35 -8.30 -6.38
N VAL A 103 17.07 -8.53 -6.08
CA VAL A 103 16.29 -9.57 -6.77
C VAL A 103 15.38 -8.87 -7.76
N VAL A 104 15.63 -9.08 -9.06
CA VAL A 104 14.64 -8.85 -10.13
C VAL A 104 13.35 -9.50 -9.66
N VAL A 105 12.19 -8.81 -9.70
CA VAL A 105 10.89 -9.45 -9.45
C VAL A 105 10.88 -10.71 -10.29
N ALA A 106 11.01 -11.88 -9.66
CA ALA A 106 11.36 -13.11 -10.37
C ALA A 106 10.31 -13.47 -11.43
N ASP A 107 9.11 -12.87 -11.30
CA ASP A 107 8.09 -12.85 -12.31
C ASP A 107 7.33 -11.51 -12.35
N LEU A 108 7.75 -10.59 -13.24
CA LEU A 108 7.04 -9.34 -13.51
C LEU A 108 5.62 -9.58 -14.02
N GLN A 109 5.39 -10.67 -14.77
CA GLN A 109 4.07 -10.99 -15.30
C GLN A 109 3.12 -11.35 -14.16
N GLU A 110 3.58 -12.15 -13.19
CA GLU A 110 2.80 -12.46 -11.99
C GLU A 110 2.47 -11.20 -11.18
N ARG A 111 3.43 -10.27 -11.05
CA ARG A 111 3.15 -8.99 -10.39
C ARG A 111 2.05 -8.22 -11.11
N ILE A 112 2.14 -8.05 -12.43
CA ILE A 112 1.12 -7.31 -13.21
C ILE A 112 -0.23 -8.03 -13.18
N HIS A 113 -0.23 -9.37 -13.18
CA HIS A 113 -1.44 -10.17 -13.02
C HIS A 113 -2.09 -9.92 -11.66
N GLN A 114 -1.33 -9.98 -10.57
CA GLN A 114 -1.84 -9.74 -9.21
C GLN A 114 -2.38 -8.31 -9.03
N GLU A 115 -1.74 -7.31 -9.64
CA GLU A 115 -2.26 -5.94 -9.68
C GLU A 115 -3.64 -5.88 -10.35
N HIS A 116 -3.83 -6.61 -11.44
CA HIS A 116 -5.11 -6.69 -12.14
C HIS A 116 -6.20 -7.32 -11.25
N GLU A 117 -5.88 -8.40 -10.53
CA GLU A 117 -6.80 -9.02 -9.58
C GLU A 117 -7.25 -8.04 -8.48
N TRP A 118 -6.31 -7.30 -7.88
CA TRP A 118 -6.65 -6.30 -6.86
C TRP A 118 -7.51 -5.15 -7.40
N LEU A 119 -7.30 -4.72 -8.66
CA LEU A 119 -8.14 -3.69 -9.27
C LEU A 119 -9.58 -4.18 -9.55
N LYS A 120 -9.75 -5.47 -9.88
CA LYS A 120 -11.09 -6.09 -9.99
C LYS A 120 -11.78 -6.10 -8.63
N GLU A 121 -11.09 -6.50 -7.57
CA GLU A 121 -11.63 -6.47 -6.21
C GLU A 121 -12.00 -5.05 -5.75
N LEU A 122 -11.12 -4.08 -6.00
CA LEU A 122 -11.36 -2.67 -5.68
C LEU A 122 -12.63 -2.16 -6.35
N THR A 123 -12.79 -2.45 -7.65
CA THR A 123 -13.96 -2.04 -8.44
C THR A 123 -15.24 -2.71 -7.93
N ALA A 124 -15.18 -3.99 -7.54
CA ALA A 124 -16.33 -4.70 -6.98
C ALA A 124 -16.79 -4.12 -5.62
N LYS A 125 -15.87 -3.53 -4.84
CA LYS A 125 -16.14 -2.99 -3.49
C LYS A 125 -16.60 -1.52 -3.49
N SER A 126 -16.58 -0.82 -4.63
CA SER A 126 -16.93 0.60 -4.70
C SER A 126 -17.79 0.94 -5.91
N ASP A 127 -19.00 1.48 -5.66
CA ASP A 127 -19.84 2.04 -6.73
C ASP A 127 -19.27 3.36 -7.31
N LEU A 128 -18.26 3.93 -6.62
CA LEU A 128 -17.64 5.21 -6.98
C LEU A 128 -16.39 5.06 -7.83
N ILE A 129 -15.84 3.84 -7.93
CA ILE A 129 -14.61 3.55 -8.65
C ILE A 129 -14.94 2.52 -9.73
N LYS A 130 -14.56 2.82 -10.97
CA LYS A 130 -14.58 1.85 -12.07
C LYS A 130 -13.18 1.79 -12.67
N VAL A 131 -12.61 0.60 -12.80
CA VAL A 131 -11.31 0.40 -13.47
C VAL A 131 -11.51 -0.55 -14.65
N GLU A 132 -11.02 -0.15 -15.82
CA GLU A 132 -11.12 -0.92 -17.06
C GLU A 132 -9.73 -1.08 -17.66
N PRO A 133 -9.27 -2.30 -17.98
CA PRO A 133 -8.03 -2.49 -18.72
C PRO A 133 -8.19 -1.95 -20.14
N THR A 134 -7.16 -1.30 -20.66
CA THR A 134 -7.19 -0.74 -22.02
C THR A 134 -6.09 -1.29 -22.93
N GLU A 135 -5.03 -1.87 -22.36
CA GLU A 135 -3.89 -2.42 -23.10
C GLU A 135 -3.13 -3.46 -22.27
N GLY A 136 -2.55 -4.46 -22.95
CA GLY A 136 -1.75 -5.53 -22.35
C GLY A 136 -2.56 -6.76 -21.90
N ASP A 137 -1.85 -7.88 -21.76
CA ASP A 137 -2.34 -9.12 -21.16
C ASP A 137 -1.16 -9.82 -20.45
N PRO A 138 -1.03 -9.73 -19.12
CA PRO A 138 -1.90 -9.00 -18.18
C PRO A 138 -1.83 -7.46 -18.39
N PRO A 139 -2.88 -6.70 -18.02
CA PRO A 139 -2.99 -5.31 -18.47
C PRO A 139 -1.95 -4.38 -17.84
N THR A 140 -1.33 -3.56 -18.69
CA THR A 140 -0.32 -2.55 -18.30
C THR A 140 -0.85 -1.12 -18.40
N LYS A 141 -2.07 -0.96 -18.91
CA LYS A 141 -2.74 0.33 -19.05
C LYS A 141 -4.20 0.22 -18.62
N TYR A 142 -4.66 1.21 -17.86
CA TYR A 142 -5.99 1.23 -17.27
C TYR A 142 -6.67 2.58 -17.46
N ARG A 143 -7.98 2.54 -17.72
CA ARG A 143 -8.87 3.68 -17.59
C ARG A 143 -9.61 3.59 -16.26
N VAL A 144 -9.51 4.65 -15.48
CA VAL A 144 -10.11 4.73 -14.14
C VAL A 144 -11.15 5.83 -14.15
N THR A 145 -12.39 5.52 -13.76
CA THR A 145 -13.46 6.49 -13.55
C THR A 145 -13.72 6.64 -12.05
N LEU A 146 -13.64 7.88 -11.57
CA LEU A 146 -13.90 8.25 -10.18
C LEU A 146 -15.16 9.13 -10.10
N LYS A 147 -16.16 8.70 -9.32
CA LYS A 147 -17.46 9.37 -9.13
C LYS A 147 -17.51 10.17 -7.82
N CYS A 148 -16.67 11.18 -7.71
CA CYS A 148 -16.59 12.03 -6.52
C CYS A 148 -16.55 13.53 -6.87
N LYS A 149 -16.94 14.39 -5.93
CA LYS A 149 -16.90 15.84 -6.12
C LYS A 149 -15.45 16.32 -6.18
N GLY A 150 -15.08 16.93 -7.30
CA GLY A 150 -13.80 17.60 -7.52
C GLY A 150 -13.99 18.89 -8.29
N MET A 151 -12.90 19.62 -8.53
CA MET A 151 -12.91 20.88 -9.29
C MET A 151 -12.47 20.67 -10.73
N MET A 152 -13.16 21.36 -11.65
CA MET A 152 -12.78 21.49 -13.06
C MET A 152 -12.77 22.95 -13.48
N LEU A 153 -12.09 23.25 -14.59
CA LEU A 153 -12.34 24.49 -15.31
C LEU A 153 -13.57 24.31 -16.19
N HIS A 154 -14.58 25.15 -16.01
CA HIS A 154 -15.76 25.13 -16.85
C HIS A 154 -15.37 25.35 -18.33
N PRO A 155 -15.81 24.50 -19.27
CA PRO A 155 -15.33 24.52 -20.66
C PRO A 155 -15.55 25.86 -21.36
N THR A 156 -16.70 26.49 -21.12
CA THR A 156 -17.04 27.79 -21.71
C THR A 156 -16.49 28.99 -20.95
N THR A 157 -16.63 29.03 -19.62
CA THR A 157 -16.32 30.24 -18.83
C THR A 157 -14.88 30.27 -18.32
N GLY A 158 -14.17 29.13 -18.34
CA GLY A 158 -12.83 29.00 -17.75
C GLY A 158 -12.78 29.21 -16.24
N LYS A 159 -13.94 29.29 -15.56
CA LYS A 159 -14.01 29.47 -14.11
C LYS A 159 -13.96 28.12 -13.40
N PRO A 160 -13.30 28.03 -12.22
CA PRO A 160 -13.36 26.84 -11.39
C PRO A 160 -14.80 26.51 -10.98
N THR A 161 -15.26 25.30 -11.28
CA THR A 161 -16.59 24.79 -10.93
C THR A 161 -16.50 23.35 -10.44
N LEU A 162 -17.55 22.85 -9.77
CA LEU A 162 -17.63 21.46 -9.32
C LEU A 162 -17.99 20.52 -10.47
N THR A 163 -17.42 19.32 -10.44
CA THR A 163 -17.83 18.16 -11.24
C THR A 163 -17.79 16.89 -10.39
N ALA A 164 -18.55 15.89 -10.79
CA ALA A 164 -18.69 14.63 -10.05
C ALA A 164 -18.08 13.42 -10.76
N ASN A 165 -17.60 13.57 -12.00
CA ASN A 165 -17.06 12.47 -12.80
C ASN A 165 -15.68 12.85 -13.31
N HIS A 166 -14.71 11.99 -13.02
CA HIS A 166 -13.31 12.18 -13.38
C HIS A 166 -12.81 10.92 -14.06
N VAL A 167 -12.11 11.08 -15.17
CA VAL A 167 -11.53 9.96 -15.92
C VAL A 167 -10.02 10.14 -15.92
N MET A 168 -9.34 9.12 -15.41
CA MET A 168 -7.89 9.03 -15.37
C MET A 168 -7.41 7.90 -16.27
N GLU A 169 -6.19 8.02 -16.75
CA GLU A 169 -5.45 6.95 -17.41
C GLU A 169 -4.22 6.63 -16.57
N ILE A 170 -4.01 5.35 -16.27
CA ILE A 170 -2.83 4.85 -15.56
C ILE A 170 -2.04 3.97 -16.52
N TYR A 171 -0.73 4.19 -16.58
CA TYR A 171 0.20 3.40 -17.38
C TYR A 171 1.34 2.88 -16.51
N LEU A 172 1.67 1.60 -16.66
CA LEU A 172 2.80 0.95 -16.00
C LEU A 172 4.04 1.06 -16.88
N PRO A 173 5.11 1.76 -16.43
CA PRO A 173 6.33 1.91 -17.22
C PRO A 173 6.99 0.58 -17.54
N ALA A 174 7.28 0.35 -18.81
CA ALA A 174 8.08 -0.79 -19.26
C ALA A 174 9.60 -0.52 -19.13
N GLY A 175 10.41 -1.56 -19.22
CA GLY A 175 11.87 -1.43 -19.27
C GLY A 175 12.56 -1.52 -17.91
N ILE A 176 13.75 -0.90 -17.80
CA ILE A 176 14.59 -0.91 -16.60
C ILE A 176 14.83 0.55 -16.18
N PRO A 177 14.45 0.96 -14.95
CA PRO A 177 14.00 0.09 -13.86
C PRO A 177 12.56 -0.42 -13.99
N GLY A 178 11.68 0.29 -14.72
CA GLY A 178 10.30 -0.12 -15.05
C GLY A 178 9.41 -0.37 -13.82
N TYR A 179 8.13 -0.61 -14.04
CA TYR A 179 7.23 -1.06 -12.97
C TYR A 179 7.69 -2.45 -12.46
N PRO A 180 7.67 -2.72 -11.14
CA PRO A 180 7.20 -1.88 -10.03
C PRO A 180 8.27 -0.98 -9.40
N ASN A 181 9.49 -0.94 -9.95
CA ASN A 181 10.58 -0.13 -9.41
C ASN A 181 10.44 1.37 -9.77
N GLU A 182 9.62 1.67 -10.77
CA GLU A 182 9.22 3.01 -11.17
C GLU A 182 7.70 3.17 -10.99
N ALA A 183 7.29 4.36 -10.52
CA ALA A 183 5.89 4.68 -10.30
C ALA A 183 5.08 4.63 -11.60
N PRO A 184 3.80 4.22 -11.54
CA PRO A 184 2.89 4.38 -12.66
C PRO A 184 2.76 5.84 -13.10
N TYR A 185 2.64 6.08 -14.40
CA TYR A 185 2.27 7.40 -14.93
C TYR A 185 0.76 7.56 -14.90
N VAL A 186 0.29 8.77 -14.54
CA VAL A 186 -1.15 9.07 -14.45
C VAL A 186 -1.47 10.35 -15.22
N LEU A 187 -2.52 10.27 -16.05
CA LEU A 187 -3.08 11.41 -16.78
C LEU A 187 -4.54 11.63 -16.36
N CYS A 188 -4.92 12.89 -16.11
CA CYS A 188 -6.31 13.27 -15.88
C CYS A 188 -6.96 13.73 -17.18
N LEU A 189 -7.79 12.87 -17.78
CA LEU A 189 -8.41 13.12 -19.09
C LEU A 189 -9.59 14.10 -19.01
N THR A 190 -10.24 14.19 -17.86
CA THR A 190 -11.30 15.17 -17.62
C THR A 190 -10.73 16.56 -17.35
N SER A 191 -11.46 17.61 -17.76
CA SER A 191 -11.15 18.98 -17.33
C SER A 191 -11.03 19.02 -15.81
N HIS A 192 -9.97 19.64 -15.32
CA HIS A 192 -9.59 19.59 -13.92
C HIS A 192 -9.05 20.94 -13.45
N PHE A 193 -9.11 21.17 -12.15
CA PHE A 193 -8.51 22.33 -11.51
C PHE A 193 -7.96 21.89 -10.16
N HIS A 194 -6.68 21.51 -10.12
CA HIS A 194 -6.03 20.94 -8.93
C HIS A 194 -4.55 21.36 -8.87
N PRO A 195 -3.96 21.66 -7.69
CA PRO A 195 -2.57 22.10 -7.59
C PRO A 195 -1.56 21.15 -8.24
N ASN A 196 -1.79 19.84 -8.12
CA ASN A 196 -0.88 18.80 -8.59
C ASN A 196 -1.32 18.11 -9.88
N ILE A 197 -2.19 18.73 -10.67
CA ILE A 197 -2.52 18.25 -12.02
C ILE A 197 -2.19 19.35 -13.04
N SER A 198 -1.45 18.97 -14.07
CA SER A 198 -0.97 19.87 -15.11
C SER A 198 -2.08 20.27 -16.08
N PRO A 199 -2.39 21.57 -16.18
CA PRO A 199 -3.36 22.04 -17.17
C PRO A 199 -2.82 21.97 -18.61
N GLU A 200 -1.51 21.79 -18.80
CA GLU A 200 -0.87 21.79 -20.12
C GLU A 200 -0.89 20.41 -20.78
N ASN A 201 -0.64 19.36 -19.99
CA ASN A 201 -0.45 18.00 -20.51
C ASN A 201 -1.16 16.93 -19.67
N ASN A 202 -2.07 17.32 -18.77
CA ASN A 202 -2.88 16.44 -17.94
C ASN A 202 -2.12 15.55 -16.95
N MET A 203 -0.80 15.68 -16.85
CA MET A 203 0.00 14.87 -15.93
C MET A 203 -0.40 15.13 -14.48
N VAL A 204 -0.56 14.05 -13.72
CA VAL A 204 -0.82 14.10 -12.29
C VAL A 204 0.49 13.88 -11.54
N CYS A 205 0.85 14.82 -10.66
CA CYS A 205 1.89 14.59 -9.67
C CYS A 205 1.25 14.03 -8.40
N ILE A 206 1.48 12.75 -8.15
CA ILE A 206 1.00 11.96 -7.02
C ILE A 206 1.66 12.46 -5.71
N GLY A 207 2.85 13.05 -5.82
CA GLY A 207 3.58 13.67 -4.70
C GLY A 207 4.48 12.70 -3.93
N ILE A 208 4.60 11.47 -4.41
CA ILE A 208 5.44 10.41 -3.83
C ILE A 208 6.30 9.73 -4.90
N GLU A 209 6.45 10.27 -6.11
CA GLU A 209 7.14 9.59 -7.20
C GLU A 209 8.62 9.35 -6.90
N ARG A 210 9.25 10.24 -6.12
CA ARG A 210 10.63 10.06 -5.63
C ARG A 210 10.72 9.07 -4.47
N ASP A 211 9.61 8.90 -3.77
CA ASP A 211 9.46 8.02 -2.61
C ASP A 211 8.61 6.80 -3.00
N TRP A 212 8.51 6.49 -4.30
CA TRP A 212 7.71 5.37 -4.78
C TRP A 212 8.39 4.09 -4.34
N GLU A 213 7.61 3.25 -3.68
CA GLU A 213 8.07 1.95 -3.23
C GLU A 213 7.43 0.88 -4.12
N SER A 214 8.22 -0.10 -4.54
CA SER A 214 7.71 -1.24 -5.31
C SER A 214 6.70 -2.10 -4.55
N SER A 215 6.53 -1.86 -3.24
CA SER A 215 5.47 -2.43 -2.42
C SER A 215 4.09 -1.80 -2.66
N LEU A 216 4.01 -0.58 -3.16
CA LEU A 216 2.75 0.08 -3.45
C LEU A 216 2.09 -0.54 -4.68
N ASP A 217 0.78 -0.77 -4.55
CA ASP A 217 -0.06 -1.35 -5.60
C ASP A 217 -0.88 -0.26 -6.33
N ILE A 218 -1.41 -0.61 -7.51
CA ILE A 218 -2.22 0.31 -8.32
C ILE A 218 -3.56 0.58 -7.66
N ALA A 219 -4.10 -0.35 -6.85
CA ALA A 219 -5.36 -0.15 -6.16
C ALA A 219 -5.23 0.96 -5.08
N TRP A 220 -4.13 0.99 -4.34
CA TRP A 220 -3.75 2.10 -3.47
C TRP A 220 -3.66 3.39 -4.29
N LEU A 221 -2.97 3.39 -5.43
CA LEU A 221 -2.86 4.57 -6.29
C LEU A 221 -4.24 5.09 -6.71
N VAL A 222 -5.17 4.23 -7.11
CA VAL A 222 -6.54 4.61 -7.47
C VAL A 222 -7.27 5.28 -6.30
N THR A 223 -7.11 4.76 -5.08
CA THR A 223 -7.71 5.40 -3.89
C THR A 223 -7.07 6.75 -3.57
N HIS A 224 -5.76 6.87 -3.72
CA HIS A 224 -5.03 8.11 -3.53
C HIS A 224 -5.44 9.17 -4.55
N LEU A 225 -5.66 8.79 -5.81
CA LEU A 225 -6.18 9.69 -6.85
C LEU A 225 -7.58 10.21 -6.50
N ALA A 226 -8.44 9.39 -5.89
CA ALA A 226 -9.74 9.85 -5.41
C ALA A 226 -9.61 10.87 -4.26
N ASP A 227 -8.67 10.67 -3.35
CA ASP A 227 -8.36 11.63 -2.30
C ASP A 227 -7.75 12.92 -2.84
N MET A 228 -6.96 12.87 -3.92
CA MET A 228 -6.48 14.05 -4.63
C MET A 228 -7.64 14.84 -5.25
N ILE A 229 -8.51 14.16 -6.01
CA ILE A 229 -9.64 14.80 -6.69
C ILE A 229 -10.59 15.50 -5.70
N THR A 230 -10.79 14.89 -4.53
CA THR A 230 -11.64 15.43 -3.47
C THR A 230 -10.94 16.48 -2.60
N TYR A 231 -9.69 16.84 -2.92
CA TYR A 231 -8.86 17.76 -2.14
C TYR A 231 -8.65 17.32 -0.68
N ARG A 232 -8.55 16.02 -0.42
CA ARG A 232 -8.03 15.49 0.86
C ARG A 232 -6.52 15.45 0.86
N VAL A 233 -5.92 15.19 -0.30
CA VAL A 233 -4.48 15.18 -0.53
C VAL A 233 -4.13 16.20 -1.61
N TYR A 234 -3.27 17.16 -1.27
CA TYR A 234 -2.72 18.11 -2.23
C TYR A 234 -1.43 18.74 -1.67
N GLY A 235 -0.52 19.10 -2.56
CA GLY A 235 0.79 19.68 -2.24
C GLY A 235 1.01 21.04 -2.89
N PHE A 236 1.73 21.93 -2.19
CA PHE A 236 2.07 23.28 -2.68
C PHE A 236 3.56 23.47 -2.97
N GLU A 237 4.41 22.49 -2.70
CA GLU A 237 5.87 22.63 -2.86
C GLU A 237 6.27 22.76 -4.33
N LYS A 238 5.76 21.86 -5.19
CA LYS A 238 6.02 21.85 -6.64
C LYS A 238 4.70 21.67 -7.41
N PRO A 239 3.78 22.65 -7.35
CA PRO A 239 2.46 22.53 -7.96
C PRO A 239 2.57 22.77 -9.47
N TYR A 240 1.81 22.02 -10.25
CA TYR A 240 1.61 22.32 -11.67
C TYR A 240 0.67 23.51 -11.89
N ASN A 241 -0.31 23.73 -11.01
CA ASN A 241 -1.33 24.76 -11.19
C ASN A 241 -1.35 25.79 -10.06
N GLN A 242 -0.64 26.89 -10.26
CA GLN A 242 -0.56 28.00 -9.29
C GLN A 242 -1.90 28.69 -9.03
N LYS A 243 -2.83 28.71 -10.00
CA LYS A 243 -4.17 29.26 -9.80
C LYS A 243 -4.98 28.39 -8.83
N ALA A 244 -4.87 27.07 -8.97
CA ALA A 244 -5.50 26.12 -8.05
C ALA A 244 -4.91 26.19 -6.63
N VAL A 245 -3.61 26.49 -6.48
CA VAL A 245 -3.00 26.76 -5.16
C VAL A 245 -3.64 27.97 -4.48
N LYS A 246 -3.75 29.10 -5.19
CA LYS A 246 -4.38 30.32 -4.64
C LYS A 246 -5.83 30.06 -4.23
N TRP A 247 -6.58 29.36 -5.08
CA TRP A 247 -7.96 29.00 -4.78
C TRP A 247 -8.07 28.07 -3.56
N ALA A 248 -7.23 27.03 -3.46
CA ALA A 248 -7.26 26.08 -2.35
C ALA A 248 -6.94 26.78 -1.02
N LYS A 249 -5.95 27.68 -1.01
CA LYS A 249 -5.62 28.50 0.17
C LYS A 249 -6.79 29.39 0.61
N ALA A 250 -7.50 29.99 -0.34
CA ALA A 250 -8.66 30.85 -0.06
C ALA A 250 -9.93 30.07 0.33
N ASN A 251 -10.02 28.78 0.00
CA ASN A 251 -11.22 27.96 0.19
C ASN A 251 -11.01 26.77 1.14
N LYS A 252 -10.00 26.82 2.03
CA LYS A 252 -9.67 25.72 2.96
C LYS A 252 -10.88 25.17 3.73
N THR A 253 -11.79 26.03 4.16
CA THR A 253 -13.00 25.63 4.92
C THR A 253 -13.99 24.80 4.11
N LYS A 254 -13.92 24.86 2.78
CA LYS A 254 -14.75 24.06 1.87
C LYS A 254 -14.15 22.69 1.57
N LEU A 255 -12.89 22.44 1.97
CA LEU A 255 -12.19 21.19 1.72
C LEU A 255 -12.41 20.19 2.88
N PRO A 256 -12.46 18.88 2.61
CA PRO A 256 -12.50 18.27 1.28
C PRO A 256 -13.87 18.48 0.60
N LEU A 257 -13.87 18.38 -0.73
CA LEU A 257 -15.03 18.66 -1.59
C LEU A 257 -16.07 17.54 -1.58
N ASP A 258 -15.61 16.33 -1.29
CA ASP A 258 -16.45 15.17 -1.04
C ASP A 258 -16.03 14.55 0.30
N ARG A 259 -17.00 14.19 1.13
CA ARG A 259 -16.77 13.53 2.43
C ARG A 259 -17.30 12.09 2.45
N ARG A 260 -17.92 11.63 1.37
CA ARG A 260 -18.38 10.25 1.28
C ARG A 260 -17.19 9.29 1.37
N PRO A 261 -17.34 8.15 2.07
CA PRO A 261 -16.36 7.08 1.99
C PRO A 261 -16.30 6.54 0.56
N LEU A 262 -15.13 6.09 0.14
CA LEU A 262 -14.95 5.49 -1.19
C LEU A 262 -15.59 4.10 -1.28
N PHE A 263 -15.67 3.39 -0.16
CA PHE A 263 -16.21 2.04 -0.06
C PHE A 263 -17.50 2.05 0.73
N LYS A 264 -18.39 1.10 0.43
CA LYS A 264 -19.54 0.82 1.29
C LYS A 264 -19.02 0.28 2.63
N GLU A 265 -19.62 0.70 3.73
CA GLU A 265 -19.40 0.00 4.99
C GLU A 265 -19.89 -1.43 4.80
N GLU A 266 -18.98 -2.39 5.02
CA GLU A 266 -19.32 -3.80 5.02
C GLU A 266 -20.25 -4.00 6.21
N THR A 267 -21.52 -4.32 5.96
CA THR A 267 -22.50 -4.61 7.02
C THR A 267 -21.86 -5.60 7.98
N ALA A 268 -21.67 -5.17 9.22
CA ALA A 268 -20.97 -5.94 10.25
C ALA A 268 -21.45 -7.40 10.22
N ILE A 269 -20.51 -8.31 9.99
CA ILE A 269 -20.74 -9.75 10.12
C ILE A 269 -21.41 -9.96 11.47
N ALA A 270 -22.58 -10.61 11.46
CA ALA A 270 -23.36 -10.92 12.65
C ALA A 270 -22.43 -11.49 13.72
N ALA A 271 -22.58 -10.97 14.95
CA ALA A 271 -21.80 -11.40 16.10
C ALA A 271 -21.68 -12.93 16.15
N PRO A 272 -20.48 -13.49 16.41
CA PRO A 272 -20.33 -14.93 16.50
C PRO A 272 -21.27 -15.47 17.58
N SER A 273 -22.04 -16.50 17.23
CA SER A 273 -22.93 -17.19 18.16
C SER A 273 -22.12 -17.75 19.34
N LYS A 274 -22.73 -17.73 20.53
CA LYS A 274 -22.15 -18.13 21.82
C LYS A 274 -21.74 -19.62 21.93
N GLU A 275 -21.57 -20.33 20.83
CA GLU A 275 -21.42 -21.80 20.82
C GLU A 275 -19.97 -22.29 20.65
N ALA A 276 -18.97 -21.39 20.57
CA ALA A 276 -17.55 -21.77 20.47
C ALA A 276 -16.75 -21.59 21.78
N GLU A 277 -17.43 -21.57 22.93
CA GLU A 277 -16.80 -21.50 24.25
C GLU A 277 -16.74 -22.92 24.86
N GLY A 278 -15.81 -23.75 24.39
CA GLY A 278 -15.76 -25.15 24.82
C GLY A 278 -14.68 -26.01 24.20
N ALA A 279 -13.44 -25.54 24.11
CA ALA A 279 -12.28 -26.41 23.91
C ALA A 279 -11.02 -25.78 24.53
N GLU A 280 -10.74 -26.12 25.79
CA GLU A 280 -9.40 -25.95 26.35
C GLU A 280 -8.45 -26.91 25.63
N LEU A 281 -7.53 -26.36 24.84
CA LEU A 281 -6.35 -27.08 24.37
C LEU A 281 -5.13 -26.51 25.10
N SER A 282 -4.66 -27.23 26.11
CA SER A 282 -3.44 -26.95 26.85
C SER A 282 -2.21 -27.27 26.02
N PHE A 283 -1.32 -26.29 25.82
CA PHE A 283 0.04 -26.51 25.29
C PHE A 283 1.07 -25.99 26.29
N GLU A 284 1.43 -26.82 27.26
CA GLU A 284 2.75 -26.77 27.87
C GLU A 284 3.62 -27.85 27.21
N GLN A 285 4.49 -27.47 26.27
CA GLN A 285 5.86 -27.95 26.18
C GLN A 285 6.72 -26.97 25.34
N PRO A 286 7.96 -26.66 25.76
CA PRO A 286 8.82 -25.72 25.06
C PRO A 286 9.38 -26.32 23.76
N PHE A 287 9.28 -25.58 22.65
CA PHE A 287 9.95 -25.93 21.40
C PHE A 287 11.48 -25.89 21.59
N ALA A 288 12.12 -27.06 21.46
CA ALA A 288 13.56 -27.20 21.41
C ALA A 288 14.11 -26.56 20.13
N VAL A 289 15.05 -25.63 20.28
CA VAL A 289 15.77 -25.00 19.17
C VAL A 289 16.76 -26.00 18.58
N ALA A 290 16.47 -26.52 17.38
CA ALA A 290 17.45 -27.26 16.60
C ALA A 290 18.50 -26.27 16.03
N ARG A 291 19.70 -26.28 16.60
CA ARG A 291 20.87 -25.57 16.01
C ARG A 291 21.27 -26.29 14.72
N VAL A 292 21.13 -25.60 13.58
CA VAL A 292 21.76 -26.03 12.32
C VAL A 292 23.26 -25.74 12.43
N THR A 293 24.05 -26.79 12.67
CA THR A 293 25.51 -26.73 12.52
C THR A 293 25.87 -26.89 11.06
N THR A 294 26.41 -25.83 10.44
CA THR A 294 26.99 -25.88 9.10
C THR A 294 28.22 -26.80 9.10
N LYS A 295 28.17 -27.90 8.34
CA LYS A 295 29.38 -28.67 7.97
C LYS A 295 30.09 -27.96 6.81
N PRO A 296 31.43 -27.85 6.81
CA PRO A 296 32.16 -27.28 5.69
C PRO A 296 32.19 -28.26 4.51
N THR A 297 31.74 -27.81 3.34
CA THR A 297 31.78 -28.57 2.08
C THR A 297 33.22 -28.62 1.57
N ARG A 298 33.73 -29.84 1.32
CA ARG A 298 35.07 -30.10 0.76
C ARG A 298 35.19 -29.49 -0.63
N SER A 299 36.26 -28.72 -0.84
CA SER A 299 36.66 -28.21 -2.15
C SER A 299 37.07 -29.35 -3.09
N VAL A 300 36.38 -29.46 -4.23
CA VAL A 300 36.82 -30.32 -5.34
C VAL A 300 37.81 -29.51 -6.17
N LYS A 301 39.10 -29.89 -6.12
CA LYS A 301 40.15 -29.35 -6.97
C LYS A 301 39.86 -29.70 -8.44
N ALA A 302 39.55 -28.71 -9.26
CA ALA A 302 39.61 -28.82 -10.72
C ALA A 302 41.08 -28.93 -11.15
N LYS A 303 41.49 -30.09 -11.67
CA LYS A 303 42.78 -30.26 -12.35
C LYS A 303 42.70 -29.61 -13.73
N ARG A 304 43.41 -28.50 -13.88
CA ARG A 304 43.64 -27.79 -15.15
C ARG A 304 44.61 -28.62 -16.01
N ALA A 305 44.10 -29.31 -17.03
CA ALA A 305 44.93 -29.97 -18.04
C ALA A 305 45.43 -28.94 -19.05
N ILE A 306 46.74 -28.68 -19.01
CA ILE A 306 47.46 -27.86 -20.01
C ILE A 306 47.73 -28.77 -21.21
N LYS A 307 47.02 -28.55 -22.33
CA LYS A 307 47.37 -29.16 -23.62
C LYS A 307 48.38 -28.23 -24.30
N LYS A 308 49.65 -28.64 -24.29
CA LYS A 308 50.72 -28.06 -25.11
C LYS A 308 50.43 -28.37 -26.59
N THR A 309 50.14 -27.37 -27.39
CA THR A 309 50.34 -27.42 -28.84
C THR A 309 51.74 -26.90 -29.15
N THR A 310 52.65 -27.83 -29.40
CA THR A 310 53.94 -27.57 -30.02
C THR A 310 53.75 -27.47 -31.53
N ALA A 311 54.14 -26.33 -32.10
CA ALA A 311 54.46 -26.21 -33.51
C ALA A 311 55.87 -26.78 -33.76
N LYS A 312 56.02 -27.59 -34.81
CA LYS A 312 57.26 -27.78 -35.58
C LYS A 312 56.95 -28.63 -36.82
N GLY A 313 57.34 -28.12 -37.99
CA GLY A 313 57.22 -28.76 -39.30
C GLY A 313 56.83 -27.75 -40.34
#